data_AF-A0A3N4I669-F1
#
_entry.id   AF-A0A3N4I669-F1
#
_cell.length_a   1.000
_cell.length_b   1.000
_cell.length_c   1.000
_cell.angle_alpha   90.00
_cell.angle_beta   90.00
_cell.angle_gamma   90.00
#
_symmetry.space_group_name_H-M   'P 1'
#
loop_
_entity.id
_entity.type
_entity.pdbx_description
1 polymer ?
#
loop_
_entity_poly.entity_id
_entity_poly.type
_entity_poly.pdbx_seq_one_letter_code
_entity_poly.pdbx_strand_id
1 'polypeptide(L)'
;MASSSDTLPSLLFHGIVGNPEKRTQCISFHISCDIPKTLSDKLMTPVELRPRPTLKEIRTIKTAIEGVLDELSTVKTTFGFNKCCVCTKPGIPRSRFRPFDLDEDIKNAWDWVSKDTVGLIDKLVAPEKQKVNPIPQVWSRILPTCEGSEKCKKEAEQLAEMWREKDADVNGKVVINSWQDGLGYLPKDGVVRFTKVPITLLAFNCNLCQKHVGSSVNLKCATCQKVIYCSQACMSKDLLEHRKECKSLASQSVSPSQVVHPAKPETSPVSQLSTQLNTLNISSPATAKPIPKRRMVLDNVTLVQKDQNEAPLPMILYHGIAGNPAVPSDSELFRIIMPIPQDMFDAICPPSSVPDPERHKILLEYFGMWELMFTERLAWFCIGCGNETSTFKHHFRFREEVVNSEGLKLLPYVWDCMVPVCEDKDCVQKGEEIVDGIKGKHEHKWEVDWSREEASRKHWAKMEKPAI
;
A
#
# COMPACT_ATOMS: atom_id res chain seq x y z
N MET A 1 5.59 -32.66 -30.62
CA MET A 1 6.59 -31.63 -30.30
C MET A 1 5.96 -30.29 -30.67
N ALA A 2 5.28 -29.63 -29.73
CA ALA A 2 4.78 -28.29 -29.96
C ALA A 2 6.00 -27.36 -30.06
N SER A 3 6.07 -26.56 -31.14
CA SER A 3 7.13 -25.56 -31.29
C SER A 3 7.15 -24.71 -30.03
N SER A 4 8.32 -24.61 -29.39
CA SER A 4 8.56 -23.57 -28.38
C SER A 4 8.09 -22.26 -28.98
N SER A 5 6.97 -21.74 -28.48
CA SER A 5 6.49 -20.43 -28.89
C SER A 5 7.65 -19.47 -28.64
N ASP A 6 8.21 -18.88 -29.69
CA ASP A 6 9.18 -17.81 -29.62
C ASP A 6 8.47 -16.61 -28.98
N THR A 7 8.31 -16.65 -27.66
CA THR A 7 7.84 -15.51 -26.88
C THR A 7 8.88 -14.43 -27.06
N LEU A 8 8.47 -13.30 -27.64
CA LEU A 8 9.33 -12.15 -27.79
C LEU A 8 9.95 -11.82 -26.44
N PRO A 9 11.24 -11.48 -26.40
CA PRO A 9 11.87 -11.09 -25.16
C PRO A 9 11.21 -9.81 -24.64
N SER A 10 10.86 -9.85 -23.36
CA SER A 10 10.10 -8.79 -22.72
C SER A 10 11.00 -7.80 -21.99
N LEU A 11 10.58 -6.54 -22.01
CA LEU A 11 11.07 -5.45 -21.18
C LEU A 11 10.13 -5.26 -19.99
N LEU A 12 10.65 -5.16 -18.78
CA LEU A 12 9.86 -4.73 -17.63
C LEU A 12 9.75 -3.21 -17.58
N PHE A 13 8.59 -2.67 -17.88
CA PHE A 13 8.25 -1.28 -17.59
C PHE A 13 7.59 -1.20 -16.21
N HIS A 14 8.27 -0.57 -15.27
CA HIS A 14 7.81 -0.49 -13.88
C HIS A 14 8.07 0.88 -13.28
N GLY A 15 7.45 1.15 -12.14
CA GLY A 15 7.51 2.49 -11.59
C GLY A 15 6.52 2.79 -10.49
N ILE A 16 6.34 4.09 -10.27
CA ILE A 16 5.37 4.65 -9.32
C ILE A 16 4.45 5.64 -10.04
N VAL A 17 3.15 5.52 -9.80
CA VAL A 17 2.15 6.52 -10.18
C VAL A 17 1.72 7.29 -8.94
N GLY A 18 1.72 8.62 -9.00
CA GLY A 18 1.26 9.51 -7.93
C GLY A 18 2.37 10.26 -7.20
N ASN A 19 2.00 11.08 -6.21
CA ASN A 19 2.95 11.96 -5.52
C ASN A 19 3.67 11.19 -4.39
N PRO A 20 4.99 10.95 -4.48
CA PRO A 20 5.71 10.19 -3.46
C PRO A 20 5.68 10.82 -2.06
N GLU A 21 5.49 12.14 -1.98
CA GLU A 21 5.30 12.86 -0.70
C GLU A 21 3.94 12.58 -0.05
N LYS A 22 2.98 12.09 -0.83
CA LYS A 22 1.63 11.72 -0.41
C LYS A 22 1.45 10.23 -0.62
N ARG A 23 2.02 9.41 0.27
CA ARG A 23 2.07 7.95 0.16
C ARG A 23 0.73 7.26 -0.15
N THR A 24 -0.38 7.72 0.43
CA THR A 24 -1.73 7.20 0.14
C THR A 24 -2.17 7.47 -1.31
N GLN A 25 -1.48 8.38 -1.97
CA GLN A 25 -1.55 8.73 -3.38
C GLN A 25 -0.32 8.19 -4.12
N CYS A 26 0.10 6.96 -3.86
CA CYS A 26 1.08 6.27 -4.68
C CYS A 26 0.72 4.80 -4.90
N ILE A 27 0.89 4.34 -6.13
CA ILE A 27 0.82 2.92 -6.50
C ILE A 27 2.07 2.54 -7.29
N SER A 28 2.49 1.28 -7.17
CA SER A 28 3.54 0.71 -7.99
C SER A 28 2.89 -0.04 -9.14
N PHE A 29 3.51 0.04 -10.32
CA PHE A 29 3.07 -0.70 -11.49
C PHE A 29 4.23 -1.52 -12.05
N HIS A 30 3.89 -2.68 -12.61
CA HIS A 30 4.82 -3.58 -13.28
C HIS A 30 4.13 -4.12 -14.52
N ILE A 31 4.67 -3.79 -15.69
CA ILE A 31 4.12 -4.10 -17.00
C ILE A 31 5.20 -4.75 -17.84
N SER A 32 4.86 -5.83 -18.53
CA SER A 32 5.71 -6.44 -19.55
C SER A 32 5.45 -5.76 -20.90
N CYS A 33 6.49 -5.35 -21.60
CA CYS A 33 6.41 -4.79 -22.95
C CYS A 33 7.24 -5.66 -23.90
N ASP A 34 6.71 -5.98 -25.08
CA ASP A 34 7.49 -6.72 -26.08
C ASP A 34 8.49 -5.79 -26.78
N ILE A 35 9.75 -6.21 -26.85
CA ILE A 35 10.80 -5.52 -27.61
C ILE A 35 11.53 -6.49 -28.54
N PRO A 36 12.18 -5.99 -29.63
CA PRO A 36 12.97 -6.85 -30.49
C PRO A 36 14.08 -7.58 -29.72
N LYS A 37 14.31 -8.85 -30.04
CA LYS A 37 15.37 -9.67 -29.41
C LYS A 37 16.74 -9.04 -29.46
N THR A 38 17.11 -8.44 -30.60
CA THR A 38 18.38 -7.74 -30.76
C THR A 38 18.54 -6.58 -29.76
N LEU A 39 17.45 -5.91 -29.40
CA LEU A 39 17.45 -4.82 -28.44
C LEU A 39 17.48 -5.33 -27.00
N SER A 40 16.74 -6.40 -26.71
CA SER A 40 16.82 -7.09 -25.41
C SER A 40 18.24 -7.59 -25.16
N ASP A 41 18.83 -8.33 -26.10
CA ASP A 41 20.20 -8.85 -25.99
C ASP A 41 21.22 -7.71 -25.74
N LYS A 42 21.04 -6.58 -26.42
CA LYS A 42 21.85 -5.37 -26.22
C LYS A 42 21.68 -4.78 -24.81
N LEU A 43 20.45 -4.67 -24.31
CA LEU A 43 20.12 -4.21 -22.96
C LEU A 43 20.54 -5.19 -21.85
N MET A 44 20.92 -6.41 -22.21
CA MET A 44 21.47 -7.41 -21.29
C MET A 44 23.01 -7.51 -21.37
N THR A 45 23.65 -6.82 -22.31
CA THR A 45 25.13 -6.80 -22.44
C THR A 45 25.78 -6.08 -21.26
N PRO A 46 26.92 -6.54 -20.69
CA PRO A 46 27.62 -5.82 -19.61
C PRO A 46 27.84 -4.33 -19.91
N VAL A 47 27.76 -3.44 -18.90
CA VAL A 47 27.70 -1.99 -19.12
C VAL A 47 28.96 -1.46 -19.81
N GLU A 48 30.10 -2.09 -19.52
CA GLU A 48 31.42 -1.75 -20.07
C GLU A 48 31.50 -2.01 -21.57
N LEU A 49 30.69 -2.94 -22.06
CA LEU A 49 30.62 -3.36 -23.47
C LEU A 49 29.36 -2.84 -24.17
N ARG A 50 28.41 -2.29 -23.43
CA ARG A 50 27.13 -1.84 -23.94
C ARG A 50 27.30 -0.47 -24.59
N PRO A 51 27.10 -0.33 -25.91
CA PRO A 51 27.15 0.98 -26.53
C PRO A 51 25.92 1.79 -26.10
N ARG A 52 26.08 3.13 -26.11
CA ARG A 52 24.99 4.06 -25.83
C ARG A 52 23.77 3.80 -26.74
N PRO A 53 22.55 4.09 -26.26
CA PRO A 53 21.37 3.92 -27.08
C PRO A 53 21.39 4.88 -28.26
N THR A 54 21.02 4.37 -29.43
CA THR A 54 20.73 5.21 -30.59
C THR A 54 19.31 5.79 -30.47
N LEU A 55 19.04 6.90 -31.18
CA LEU A 55 17.69 7.47 -31.23
C LEU A 55 16.64 6.49 -31.75
N LYS A 56 17.01 5.60 -32.68
CA LYS A 56 16.12 4.56 -33.21
C LYS A 56 15.72 3.56 -32.12
N GLU A 57 16.66 3.16 -31.28
CA GLU A 57 16.41 2.22 -30.19
C GLU A 57 15.55 2.85 -29.09
N ILE A 58 15.82 4.10 -28.72
CA ILE A 58 14.97 4.85 -27.77
C ILE A 58 13.53 4.91 -28.29
N ARG A 59 13.34 5.29 -29.56
CA ARG A 59 12.00 5.32 -30.18
C ARG A 59 11.33 3.94 -30.17
N THR A 60 12.09 2.88 -30.39
CA THR A 60 11.56 1.51 -30.39
C THR A 60 11.03 1.12 -29.01
N ILE A 61 11.80 1.37 -27.95
CA ILE A 61 11.37 1.10 -26.56
C ILE A 61 10.20 1.99 -26.18
N LYS A 62 10.25 3.27 -26.55
CA LYS A 62 9.17 4.23 -26.30
C LYS A 62 7.86 3.76 -26.91
N THR A 63 7.85 3.34 -28.18
CA THR A 63 6.66 2.80 -28.83
C THR A 63 6.13 1.55 -28.13
N ALA A 64 7.01 0.64 -27.69
CA ALA A 64 6.59 -0.54 -26.93
C ALA A 64 5.93 -0.17 -25.60
N ILE A 65 6.50 0.78 -24.85
CA ILE A 65 5.92 1.28 -23.60
C ILE A 65 4.60 2.00 -23.86
N GLU A 66 4.55 2.90 -24.83
CA GLU A 66 3.32 3.64 -25.19
C GLU A 66 2.16 2.69 -25.56
N GLY A 67 2.46 1.55 -26.19
CA GLY A 67 1.47 0.52 -26.50
C GLY A 67 0.79 -0.12 -25.29
N VAL A 68 1.46 -0.14 -24.13
CA VAL A 68 0.93 -0.71 -22.88
C VAL A 68 0.48 0.36 -21.87
N LEU A 69 0.74 1.66 -22.10
CA LEU A 69 0.36 2.72 -21.16
C LEU A 69 -1.17 2.85 -21.02
N ASP A 70 -1.95 2.40 -21.99
CA ASP A 70 -3.41 2.41 -21.86
C ASP A 70 -3.90 1.38 -20.83
N GLU A 71 -3.11 0.34 -20.54
CA GLU A 71 -3.38 -0.61 -19.45
C GLU A 71 -3.24 0.05 -18.08
N LEU A 72 -2.33 1.03 -17.92
CA LEU A 72 -2.26 1.87 -16.71
C LEU A 72 -3.55 2.62 -16.42
N SER A 73 -4.39 2.85 -17.43
CA SER A 73 -5.66 3.53 -17.20
C SER A 73 -6.70 2.66 -16.49
N THR A 74 -6.53 1.33 -16.51
CA THR A 74 -7.37 0.37 -15.77
C THR A 74 -7.16 0.44 -14.26
N VAL A 75 -6.01 0.96 -13.81
CA VAL A 75 -5.72 1.30 -12.41
C VAL A 75 -6.85 2.06 -11.74
N LYS A 76 -7.49 2.95 -12.49
CA LYS A 76 -8.51 3.88 -11.98
C LYS A 76 -9.63 3.16 -11.23
N THR A 77 -10.01 1.97 -11.67
CA THR A 77 -11.11 1.21 -11.07
C THR A 77 -10.69 0.46 -9.82
N THR A 78 -9.44 0.01 -9.75
CA THR A 78 -8.98 -0.89 -8.68
C THR A 78 -8.54 -0.14 -7.41
N PHE A 79 -7.93 1.04 -7.55
CA PHE A 79 -7.34 1.77 -6.42
C PHE A 79 -7.94 3.17 -6.18
N GLY A 80 -9.02 3.54 -6.87
CA GLY A 80 -9.62 4.88 -6.76
C GLY A 80 -8.67 6.01 -7.18
N PHE A 81 -7.67 5.66 -7.99
CA PHE A 81 -6.57 6.53 -8.35
C PHE A 81 -6.94 7.42 -9.53
N ASN A 82 -7.80 8.41 -9.29
CA ASN A 82 -8.31 9.32 -10.32
C ASN A 82 -8.10 10.80 -9.96
N LYS A 83 -7.14 11.10 -9.09
CA LYS A 83 -6.90 12.44 -8.53
C LYS A 83 -5.58 13.04 -9.03
N CYS A 84 -5.55 14.37 -9.12
CA CYS A 84 -4.33 15.14 -9.38
C CYS A 84 -3.32 14.89 -8.25
N CYS A 85 -2.08 14.51 -8.57
CA CYS A 85 -1.03 14.29 -7.58
C CYS A 85 -0.63 15.58 -6.83
N VAL A 86 -0.95 16.73 -7.41
CA VAL A 86 -0.71 18.05 -6.84
C VAL A 86 -1.92 18.54 -6.03
N CYS A 87 -3.02 18.88 -6.70
CA CYS A 87 -4.17 19.54 -6.06
C CYS A 87 -5.29 18.59 -5.62
N THR A 88 -5.09 17.27 -5.73
CA THR A 88 -6.04 16.21 -5.35
C THR A 88 -7.41 16.23 -6.06
N LYS A 89 -7.63 17.15 -7.00
CA LYS A 89 -8.85 17.22 -7.82
C LYS A 89 -9.10 15.88 -8.52
N PRO A 90 -10.29 15.26 -8.36
CA PRO A 90 -10.63 14.00 -9.02
C PRO A 90 -10.90 14.19 -10.52
N GLY A 91 -11.13 13.09 -11.23
CA GLY A 91 -11.55 13.10 -12.63
C GLY A 91 -10.41 13.30 -13.63
N ILE A 92 -9.19 12.88 -13.29
CA ILE A 92 -8.04 13.02 -14.21
C ILE A 92 -8.25 12.16 -15.47
N PRO A 93 -8.12 12.71 -16.69
CA PRO A 93 -8.28 11.95 -17.92
C PRO A 93 -7.16 10.90 -18.11
N ARG A 94 -7.40 9.87 -18.93
CA ARG A 94 -6.44 8.75 -19.12
C ARG A 94 -5.10 9.23 -19.70
N SER A 95 -5.15 10.24 -20.58
CA SER A 95 -3.99 10.86 -21.21
C SER A 95 -2.95 11.45 -20.24
N ARG A 96 -3.28 11.58 -18.96
CA ARG A 96 -2.37 12.14 -17.93
C ARG A 96 -1.63 11.06 -17.14
N PHE A 97 -1.86 9.78 -17.41
CA PHE A 97 -1.09 8.66 -16.86
C PHE A 97 0.05 8.32 -17.81
N ARG A 98 0.94 9.28 -18.02
CA ARG A 98 2.10 9.15 -18.89
C ARG A 98 3.37 9.50 -18.10
N PRO A 99 4.50 8.84 -18.38
CA PRO A 99 5.80 9.25 -17.89
C PRO A 99 6.05 10.73 -18.13
N PHE A 100 6.75 11.38 -17.21
CA PHE A 100 7.11 12.79 -17.38
C PHE A 100 8.10 12.99 -18.53
N ASP A 101 9.14 12.14 -18.59
CA ASP A 101 10.22 12.23 -19.57
C ASP A 101 10.73 10.83 -19.95
N LEU A 102 9.92 10.11 -20.73
CA LEU A 102 10.20 8.72 -21.07
C LEU A 102 11.52 8.53 -21.83
N ASP A 103 11.93 9.52 -22.63
CA ASP A 103 13.18 9.42 -23.38
C ASP A 103 14.39 9.39 -22.43
N GLU A 104 14.36 10.23 -21.39
CA GLU A 104 15.41 10.25 -20.37
C GLU A 104 15.32 9.07 -19.42
N ASP A 105 14.11 8.62 -19.05
CA ASP A 105 13.90 7.40 -18.27
C ASP A 105 14.53 6.18 -18.99
N ILE A 106 14.35 6.07 -20.30
CA ILE A 106 14.97 5.01 -21.13
C ILE A 106 16.50 5.13 -21.12
N LYS A 107 17.05 6.34 -21.23
CA LYS A 107 18.51 6.55 -21.20
C LYS A 107 19.10 6.21 -19.84
N ASN A 108 18.44 6.59 -18.74
CA ASN A 108 18.90 6.30 -17.39
C ASN A 108 18.85 4.80 -17.10
N ALA A 109 17.76 4.13 -17.48
CA ALA A 109 17.62 2.69 -17.34
C ALA A 109 18.58 1.90 -18.26
N TRP A 110 19.11 2.53 -19.31
CA TRP A 110 20.03 1.90 -20.26
C TRP A 110 21.29 1.35 -19.60
N ASP A 111 21.74 1.92 -18.48
CA ASP A 111 22.95 1.49 -17.79
C ASP A 111 22.66 0.72 -16.48
N TRP A 112 21.40 0.63 -16.07
CA TRP A 112 21.02 0.09 -14.75
C TRP A 112 21.09 -1.42 -14.65
N VAL A 113 20.79 -2.14 -15.74
CA VAL A 113 20.73 -3.61 -15.74
C VAL A 113 22.10 -4.27 -15.48
N SER A 114 23.19 -3.57 -15.77
CA SER A 114 24.54 -4.16 -15.80
C SER A 114 25.54 -3.52 -14.86
N LYS A 115 25.20 -2.42 -14.17
CA LYS A 115 25.99 -1.92 -13.02
C LYS A 115 25.72 -2.75 -11.77
N ASP A 116 25.67 -4.07 -11.90
CA ASP A 116 25.79 -4.95 -10.76
C ASP A 116 27.24 -4.99 -10.25
N THR A 117 27.80 -3.82 -9.95
CA THR A 117 29.19 -3.63 -9.53
C THR A 117 29.49 -4.32 -8.20
N VAL A 118 28.48 -4.89 -7.52
CA VAL A 118 28.60 -5.49 -6.18
C VAL A 118 28.18 -6.97 -6.15
N GLY A 119 27.79 -7.56 -7.29
CA GLY A 119 27.15 -8.88 -7.34
C GLY A 119 25.84 -8.91 -6.55
N LEU A 120 25.17 -7.77 -6.41
CA LEU A 120 23.85 -7.60 -5.82
C LEU A 120 22.79 -8.38 -6.58
N ILE A 121 22.81 -8.42 -7.92
CA ILE A 121 21.89 -9.27 -8.69
C ILE A 121 22.17 -10.74 -8.36
N ASP A 122 23.43 -11.17 -8.38
CA ASP A 122 23.81 -12.55 -8.04
C ASP A 122 23.54 -12.94 -6.57
N LYS A 123 23.64 -11.98 -5.63
CA LYS A 123 23.35 -12.19 -4.20
C LYS A 123 21.86 -12.14 -3.88
N LEU A 124 21.10 -11.29 -4.57
CA LEU A 124 19.68 -11.10 -4.35
C LEU A 124 18.84 -12.16 -5.08
N VAL A 125 19.31 -12.60 -6.25
CA VAL A 125 18.85 -13.81 -6.94
C VAL A 125 19.59 -14.99 -6.30
N ALA A 126 19.29 -15.25 -5.01
CA ALA A 126 19.89 -16.36 -4.29
C ALA A 126 19.76 -17.66 -5.11
N PRO A 127 20.80 -18.52 -5.16
CA PRO A 127 20.84 -19.70 -6.03
C PRO A 127 19.71 -20.73 -5.78
N GLU A 128 18.97 -20.62 -4.67
CA GLU A 128 17.89 -21.52 -4.29
C GLU A 128 16.48 -21.02 -4.65
N LYS A 129 16.31 -19.75 -5.03
CA LYS A 129 15.01 -19.23 -5.51
C LYS A 129 15.02 -19.34 -7.03
N GLN A 130 13.94 -19.87 -7.61
CA GLN A 130 13.75 -20.11 -9.04
C GLN A 130 14.59 -19.16 -9.91
N LYS A 131 15.39 -19.71 -10.83
CA LYS A 131 16.16 -18.96 -11.83
C LYS A 131 15.23 -18.08 -12.65
N VAL A 132 14.86 -16.92 -12.14
CA VAL A 132 14.16 -15.90 -12.92
C VAL A 132 15.23 -15.31 -13.81
N ASN A 133 15.11 -15.56 -15.11
CA ASN A 133 16.03 -14.98 -16.08
C ASN A 133 15.90 -13.45 -15.95
N PRO A 134 17.01 -12.73 -15.73
CA PRO A 134 16.95 -11.29 -15.68
C PRO A 134 16.44 -10.78 -17.02
N ILE A 135 15.54 -9.80 -16.97
CA ILE A 135 15.00 -9.13 -18.14
C ILE A 135 15.38 -7.65 -18.08
N PRO A 136 15.50 -6.98 -19.23
CA PRO A 136 15.75 -5.56 -19.25
C PRO A 136 14.61 -4.79 -18.57
N GLN A 137 14.90 -3.62 -18.02
CA GLN A 137 13.92 -2.81 -17.29
C GLN A 137 13.95 -1.35 -17.74
N VAL A 138 12.81 -0.67 -17.62
CA VAL A 138 12.69 0.79 -17.65
C VAL A 138 11.87 1.20 -16.43
N TRP A 139 12.48 2.02 -15.57
CA TRP A 139 11.82 2.64 -14.43
C TRP A 139 11.27 4.01 -14.82
N SER A 140 10.08 4.34 -14.33
CA SER A 140 9.49 5.66 -14.56
C SER A 140 8.61 6.15 -13.43
N ARG A 141 8.47 7.47 -13.34
CA ARG A 141 7.47 8.13 -12.50
C ARG A 141 6.36 8.74 -13.33
N ILE A 142 5.14 8.49 -12.88
CA ILE A 142 3.93 9.01 -13.52
C ILE A 142 3.22 9.92 -12.52
N LEU A 143 3.19 11.22 -12.83
CA LEU A 143 2.62 12.26 -11.97
C LEU A 143 1.34 12.83 -12.61
N PRO A 144 0.18 12.18 -12.39
CA PRO A 144 -1.05 12.59 -13.05
C PRO A 144 -1.51 13.97 -12.56
N THR A 145 -1.68 14.93 -13.48
CA THR A 145 -2.12 16.31 -13.18
C THR A 145 -3.48 16.62 -13.77
N CYS A 146 -4.23 17.52 -13.11
CA CYS A 146 -5.51 17.99 -13.62
C CYS A 146 -5.34 18.81 -14.91
N GLU A 147 -6.41 18.86 -15.70
CA GLU A 147 -6.44 19.62 -16.94
C GLU A 147 -6.59 21.13 -16.67
N GLY A 148 -5.95 21.96 -17.49
CA GLY A 148 -6.07 23.42 -17.44
C GLY A 148 -5.32 24.12 -16.29
N SER A 149 -4.62 23.39 -15.41
CA SER A 149 -3.82 24.01 -14.33
C SER A 149 -2.33 23.98 -14.65
N GLU A 150 -1.82 25.09 -15.19
CA GLU A 150 -0.37 25.26 -15.43
C GLU A 150 0.44 25.17 -14.13
N LYS A 151 -0.14 25.62 -13.02
CA LYS A 151 0.43 25.46 -11.68
C LYS A 151 0.64 23.98 -11.32
N CYS A 152 -0.39 23.14 -11.47
CA CYS A 152 -0.26 21.71 -11.16
C CYS A 152 0.72 21.01 -12.09
N LYS A 153 0.77 21.42 -13.36
CA LYS A 153 1.76 20.92 -14.31
C LYS A 153 3.16 21.24 -13.80
N LYS A 154 3.50 22.52 -13.61
CA LYS A 154 4.81 22.99 -13.15
C LYS A 154 5.25 22.34 -11.83
N GLU A 155 4.34 22.20 -10.86
CA GLU A 155 4.65 21.53 -9.60
C GLU A 155 4.93 20.03 -9.78
N ALA A 156 4.23 19.36 -10.70
CA ALA A 156 4.55 17.97 -11.05
C ALA A 156 5.90 17.85 -11.76
N GLU A 157 6.29 18.81 -12.61
CA GLU A 157 7.63 18.83 -13.24
C GLU A 157 8.73 18.98 -12.18
N GLN A 158 8.51 19.89 -11.22
CA GLN A 158 9.43 20.07 -10.09
C GLN A 158 9.52 18.81 -9.22
N LEU A 159 8.39 18.16 -8.95
CA LEU A 159 8.37 16.86 -8.26
C LEU A 159 9.13 15.80 -9.05
N ALA A 160 8.90 15.69 -10.36
CA ALA A 160 9.62 14.72 -11.20
C ALA A 160 11.12 14.94 -11.11
N GLU A 161 11.58 16.19 -11.23
CA GLU A 161 13.00 16.52 -11.20
C GLU A 161 13.65 16.26 -9.84
N MET A 162 12.98 16.64 -8.74
CA MET A 162 13.49 16.37 -7.39
C MET A 162 13.66 14.87 -7.10
N TRP A 163 12.82 14.03 -7.70
CA TRP A 163 12.90 12.57 -7.52
C TRP A 163 13.83 11.92 -8.54
N ARG A 164 14.13 12.58 -9.66
CA ARG A 164 15.03 12.06 -10.70
C ARG A 164 16.42 11.75 -10.14
N GLU A 165 16.99 12.67 -9.35
CA GLU A 165 18.30 12.45 -8.72
C GLU A 165 18.29 11.25 -7.76
N LYS A 166 17.19 11.05 -7.03
CA LYS A 166 17.03 9.93 -6.11
C LYS A 166 16.85 8.59 -6.82
N ASP A 167 16.14 8.61 -7.95
CA ASP A 167 15.95 7.43 -8.78
C ASP A 167 17.22 7.07 -9.53
N ALA A 168 18.04 8.06 -9.91
CA ALA A 168 19.33 7.89 -10.57
C ALA A 168 20.42 7.32 -9.65
N ASP A 169 20.21 7.28 -8.34
CA ASP A 169 21.12 6.61 -7.41
C ASP A 169 21.11 5.11 -7.70
N VAL A 170 22.21 4.61 -8.25
CA VAL A 170 22.42 3.19 -8.54
C VAL A 170 22.41 2.31 -7.28
N ASN A 171 22.63 2.91 -6.10
CA ASN A 171 22.47 2.23 -4.80
C ASN A 171 21.06 2.42 -4.22
N GLY A 172 20.19 3.14 -4.93
CA GLY A 172 18.83 3.42 -4.57
C GLY A 172 18.02 2.12 -4.48
N LYS A 173 17.67 1.75 -3.24
CA LYS A 173 16.85 0.55 -2.97
C LYS A 173 15.49 0.59 -3.66
N VAL A 174 14.99 1.78 -4.03
CA VAL A 174 13.66 1.96 -4.62
C VAL A 174 13.52 1.22 -5.95
N VAL A 175 14.42 1.51 -6.89
CA VAL A 175 14.38 0.90 -8.23
C VAL A 175 14.59 -0.61 -8.11
N ILE A 176 15.63 -1.02 -7.37
CA ILE A 176 16.01 -2.44 -7.22
C ILE A 176 14.85 -3.24 -6.60
N ASN A 177 14.26 -2.75 -5.51
CA ASN A 177 13.16 -3.44 -4.85
C ASN A 177 11.92 -3.50 -5.76
N SER A 178 11.59 -2.44 -6.50
CA SER A 178 10.48 -2.50 -7.44
C SER A 178 10.76 -3.45 -8.60
N TRP A 179 11.99 -3.50 -9.09
CA TRP A 179 12.36 -4.44 -10.14
C TRP A 179 12.17 -5.88 -9.67
N GLN A 180 12.67 -6.22 -8.47
CA GLN A 180 12.48 -7.52 -7.85
C GLN A 180 11.02 -7.89 -7.64
N ASP A 181 10.23 -6.94 -7.12
CA ASP A 181 8.80 -7.10 -6.98
C ASP A 181 8.19 -7.42 -8.35
N GLY A 182 8.52 -6.64 -9.38
CA GLY A 182 8.09 -6.87 -10.75
C GLY A 182 8.44 -8.26 -11.28
N LEU A 183 9.67 -8.73 -11.10
CA LEU A 183 10.10 -10.08 -11.47
C LEU A 183 9.30 -11.17 -10.75
N GLY A 184 8.99 -10.98 -9.47
CA GLY A 184 8.15 -11.90 -8.71
C GLY A 184 6.67 -11.88 -9.14
N TYR A 185 6.23 -10.81 -9.81
CA TYR A 185 4.86 -10.61 -10.23
C TYR A 185 4.59 -10.96 -11.69
N LEU A 186 5.61 -10.96 -12.56
CA LEU A 186 5.49 -11.34 -13.95
C LEU A 186 5.00 -12.80 -14.03
N PRO A 187 3.72 -13.04 -14.38
CA PRO A 187 3.26 -14.38 -14.68
C PRO A 187 3.89 -14.80 -16.01
N LYS A 188 3.89 -16.10 -16.31
CA LYS A 188 4.17 -16.60 -17.68
C LYS A 188 3.21 -16.02 -18.74
N ASP A 189 2.16 -15.33 -18.31
CA ASP A 189 0.98 -14.98 -19.11
C ASP A 189 0.92 -13.48 -19.50
N GLY A 190 1.95 -12.68 -19.18
CA GLY A 190 2.07 -11.29 -19.67
C GLY A 190 1.11 -10.24 -19.06
N VAL A 191 0.40 -10.57 -17.97
CA VAL A 191 -0.60 -9.67 -17.38
C VAL A 191 0.02 -8.55 -16.55
N VAL A 192 -0.45 -7.32 -16.77
CA VAL A 192 -0.12 -6.13 -15.98
C VAL A 192 -0.53 -6.26 -14.52
N ARG A 193 0.36 -5.88 -13.59
CA ARG A 193 0.07 -5.88 -12.16
C ARG A 193 0.29 -4.52 -11.52
N PHE A 194 -0.69 -4.16 -10.69
CA PHE A 194 -0.69 -2.98 -9.86
C PHE A 194 -0.62 -3.42 -8.41
N THR A 195 0.36 -2.89 -7.68
CA THR A 195 0.51 -3.12 -6.26
C THR A 195 0.52 -1.79 -5.53
N LYS A 196 0.11 -1.79 -4.26
CA LYS A 196 0.39 -0.62 -3.42
C LYS A 196 1.91 -0.50 -3.29
N VAL A 197 2.42 0.73 -3.36
CA VAL A 197 3.86 0.97 -3.21
C VAL A 197 4.30 0.49 -1.82
N PRO A 198 5.22 -0.49 -1.72
CA PRO A 198 5.82 -0.83 -0.44
C PRO A 198 6.41 0.40 0.23
N ILE A 199 6.30 0.49 1.56
CA ILE A 199 6.84 1.60 2.37
C ILE A 199 8.31 1.89 2.02
N THR A 200 9.08 0.84 1.76
CA THR A 200 10.49 0.89 1.41
C THR A 200 10.77 1.63 0.10
N LEU A 201 9.80 1.72 -0.81
CA LEU A 201 9.92 2.45 -2.08
C LEU A 201 9.60 3.96 -1.95
N LEU A 202 8.97 4.36 -0.84
CA LEU A 202 8.64 5.76 -0.51
C LEU A 202 9.47 6.29 0.65
N ALA A 203 10.53 5.55 0.98
CA ALA A 203 11.45 5.84 2.06
C ALA A 203 12.05 7.24 1.92
N PHE A 204 11.87 8.06 2.93
CA PHE A 204 12.62 9.28 3.09
C PHE A 204 13.84 8.98 3.96
N ASN A 205 15.02 9.41 3.52
CA ASN A 205 16.20 9.37 4.36
C ASN A 205 16.21 10.59 5.27
N CYS A 206 16.66 10.39 6.50
CA CYS A 206 16.89 11.47 7.44
C CYS A 206 17.90 12.45 6.83
N ASN A 207 17.57 13.73 6.74
CA ASN A 207 18.44 14.73 6.11
C ASN A 207 19.85 14.77 6.72
N LEU A 208 19.94 14.52 8.04
CA LEU A 208 21.22 14.54 8.74
C LEU A 208 21.99 13.21 8.64
N CYS A 209 21.35 12.11 9.06
CA CYS A 209 22.07 10.84 9.26
C CYS A 209 21.87 9.83 8.12
N GLN A 210 21.06 10.18 7.12
CA GLN A 210 20.73 9.37 5.95
C GLN A 210 20.10 8.00 6.26
N LYS A 211 19.80 7.71 7.53
CA LYS A 211 19.04 6.52 7.92
C LYS A 211 17.62 6.62 7.37
N HIS A 212 17.12 5.48 6.91
CA HIS A 212 15.75 5.32 6.45
C HIS A 212 14.76 5.71 7.55
N VAL A 213 13.88 6.66 7.27
CA VAL A 213 12.79 7.08 8.16
C VAL A 213 11.54 6.28 7.77
N GLY A 214 11.12 5.39 8.67
CA GLY A 214 9.84 4.68 8.52
C GLY A 214 8.66 5.66 8.59
N SER A 215 7.50 5.29 8.03
CA SER A 215 6.34 6.19 7.93
C SER A 215 5.76 6.63 9.27
N SER A 216 6.09 5.97 10.38
CA SER A 216 5.55 6.25 11.72
C SER A 216 6.20 7.46 12.42
N VAL A 217 7.35 7.96 11.96
CA VAL A 217 8.05 9.09 12.60
C VAL A 217 8.58 10.07 11.55
N ASN A 218 7.67 10.69 10.78
CA ASN A 218 8.03 11.74 9.83
C ASN A 218 8.18 13.09 10.54
N LEU A 219 9.28 13.29 11.26
CA LEU A 219 9.64 14.59 11.82
C LEU A 219 10.07 15.52 10.68
N LYS A 220 9.14 16.33 10.17
CA LYS A 220 9.39 17.34 9.15
C LYS A 220 9.79 18.66 9.78
N CYS A 221 10.67 19.42 9.12
CA CYS A 221 10.95 20.80 9.53
C CYS A 221 9.65 21.62 9.51
N ALA A 222 9.26 22.18 10.66
CA ALA A 222 8.01 22.92 10.81
C ALA A 222 7.85 24.07 9.81
N THR A 223 8.97 24.71 9.43
CA THR A 223 8.99 25.89 8.55
C THR A 223 8.85 25.53 7.08
N CYS A 224 9.68 24.62 6.55
CA CYS A 224 9.70 24.32 5.11
C CYS A 224 8.90 23.08 4.73
N GLN A 225 8.64 22.16 5.68
CA GLN A 225 7.97 20.87 5.46
C GLN A 225 8.62 19.93 4.42
N LYS A 226 9.84 20.27 3.94
CA LYS A 226 10.56 19.54 2.88
C LYS A 226 11.53 18.49 3.42
N VAL A 227 12.37 18.86 4.39
CA VAL A 227 13.33 17.94 5.01
C VAL A 227 12.68 17.11 6.11
N ILE A 228 13.05 15.84 6.15
CA ILE A 228 12.54 14.83 7.07
C ILE A 228 13.70 14.31 7.93
N TYR A 229 13.42 14.04 9.20
CA TYR A 229 14.38 13.53 10.17
C TYR A 229 13.85 12.27 10.83
N CYS A 230 14.75 11.34 11.16
CA CYS A 230 14.39 10.12 11.90
C CYS A 230 14.09 10.39 13.37
N SER A 231 14.54 11.54 13.91
CA SER A 231 14.38 11.89 15.32
C SER A 231 14.54 13.38 15.55
N GLN A 232 14.02 13.87 16.68
CA GLN A 232 14.17 15.25 17.12
C GLN A 232 15.66 15.61 17.26
N ALA A 233 16.48 14.68 17.71
CA ALA A 233 17.93 14.87 17.83
C ALA A 233 18.60 15.17 16.48
N CYS A 234 18.20 14.46 15.41
CA CYS A 234 18.71 14.75 14.07
C CYS A 234 18.23 16.10 13.56
N MET A 235 16.95 16.44 13.77
CA MET A 235 16.43 17.75 13.39
C MET A 235 17.15 18.89 14.10
N SER A 236 17.34 18.79 15.43
CA SER A 236 18.01 19.82 16.23
C SER A 236 19.48 20.02 15.83
N LYS A 237 20.18 18.93 15.49
CA LYS A 237 21.59 18.99 15.09
C LYS A 237 21.76 19.57 13.68
N ASP A 238 20.84 19.26 12.76
CA ASP A 238 20.82 19.82 11.41
C ASP A 238 20.30 21.26 11.36
N LEU A 239 19.57 21.70 12.40
CA LEU A 239 18.84 22.97 12.41
C LEU A 239 19.73 24.18 12.06
N LEU A 240 20.98 24.22 12.53
CA LEU A 240 21.87 25.36 12.29
C LEU A 240 22.26 25.49 10.81
N GLU A 241 22.54 24.36 10.15
CA GLU A 241 22.90 24.34 8.73
C GLU A 241 21.67 24.50 7.87
N HIS A 242 20.63 23.69 8.12
CA HIS A 242 19.37 23.73 7.40
C HIS A 242 18.74 25.13 7.44
N ARG A 243 18.84 25.89 8.54
CA ARG A 243 18.23 27.23 8.65
C ARG A 243 18.79 28.22 7.63
N LYS A 244 20.02 28.03 7.15
CA LYS A 244 20.62 28.86 6.09
C LYS A 244 19.84 28.74 4.78
N GLU A 245 19.37 27.52 4.48
CA GLU A 245 18.63 27.17 3.25
C GLU A 245 17.11 27.22 3.44
N CYS A 246 16.63 26.99 4.67
CA CYS A 246 15.20 26.94 4.99
C CYS A 246 14.51 28.29 4.75
N LYS A 247 15.22 29.40 5.04
CA LYS A 247 14.66 30.76 4.96
C LYS A 247 14.44 31.26 3.53
N SER A 248 15.23 30.79 2.56
CA SER A 248 15.09 31.25 1.16
C SER A 248 13.86 30.68 0.46
N LEU A 249 13.28 29.60 0.98
CA LEU A 249 12.15 28.90 0.37
C LEU A 249 10.79 29.37 0.92
N ALA A 250 10.71 29.80 2.19
CA ALA A 250 9.46 30.28 2.78
C ALA A 250 9.00 31.61 2.16
N SER A 251 9.94 32.49 1.81
CA SER A 251 9.68 33.81 1.20
C SER A 251 9.25 33.76 -0.27
N GLN A 252 9.34 32.61 -0.94
CA GLN A 252 8.85 32.44 -2.31
C GLN A 252 7.39 31.98 -2.39
N SER A 253 6.74 31.67 -1.26
CA SER A 253 5.47 30.93 -1.25
C SER A 253 4.19 31.77 -1.16
N VAL A 254 4.22 33.08 -0.87
CA VAL A 254 2.98 33.89 -0.81
C VAL A 254 3.23 35.36 -1.17
N SER A 255 2.81 35.75 -2.38
CA SER A 255 2.39 37.13 -2.68
C SER A 255 0.86 37.17 -2.54
N PRO A 256 0.29 37.90 -1.57
CA PRO A 256 -1.16 37.97 -1.40
C PRO A 256 -1.76 38.93 -2.43
N SER A 257 -2.16 38.41 -3.59
CA SER A 257 -3.06 39.12 -4.50
C SER A 257 -4.48 39.10 -3.95
N GLN A 258 -5.07 40.28 -3.92
CA GLN A 258 -6.40 40.64 -3.41
C GLN A 258 -7.50 39.67 -3.86
N VAL A 259 -8.15 39.04 -2.88
CA VAL A 259 -9.41 38.30 -3.08
C VAL A 259 -10.55 39.27 -2.80
N VAL A 260 -11.22 39.69 -3.88
CA VAL A 260 -12.53 40.33 -3.83
C VAL A 260 -13.56 39.26 -3.42
N HIS A 261 -14.27 39.48 -2.32
CA HIS A 261 -15.36 38.62 -1.87
C HIS A 261 -16.55 38.68 -2.84
N PRO A 262 -17.05 37.55 -3.37
CA PRO A 262 -18.39 37.48 -3.89
C PRO A 262 -19.39 37.09 -2.79
N ALA A 263 -20.60 37.63 -2.95
CA ALA A 263 -21.71 37.56 -2.02
C ALA A 263 -22.25 36.13 -1.78
N LYS A 264 -22.81 36.01 -0.58
CA LYS A 264 -23.54 34.88 0.00
C LYS A 264 -24.73 34.47 -0.87
N PRO A 265 -24.89 33.18 -1.27
CA PRO A 265 -26.14 32.71 -1.85
C PRO A 265 -27.12 32.26 -0.76
N GLU A 266 -28.37 32.66 -0.97
CA GLU A 266 -29.56 32.32 -0.20
C GLU A 266 -29.87 30.82 -0.23
N THR A 267 -30.38 30.35 0.90
CA THR A 267 -30.93 29.01 1.11
C THR A 267 -32.31 28.89 0.48
N SER A 268 -32.55 27.76 -0.19
CA SER A 268 -33.90 27.28 -0.52
C SER A 268 -33.95 25.74 -0.51
N PRO A 269 -35.14 25.15 -0.31
CA PRO A 269 -35.28 23.88 0.38
C PRO A 269 -35.62 22.68 -0.52
N VAL A 270 -35.26 21.49 -0.02
CA VAL A 270 -35.92 20.16 -0.11
C VAL A 270 -36.45 19.71 -1.49
N SER A 271 -35.95 18.56 -1.97
CA SER A 271 -36.84 17.51 -2.51
C SER A 271 -36.24 16.11 -2.35
N GLN A 272 -37.09 15.22 -1.86
CA GLN A 272 -36.86 13.80 -1.59
C GLN A 272 -36.84 13.01 -2.91
N LEU A 273 -35.93 12.04 -3.03
CA LEU A 273 -36.11 10.94 -3.98
C LEU A 273 -35.69 9.62 -3.32
N SER A 274 -36.71 8.87 -2.92
CA SER A 274 -36.65 7.48 -2.48
C SER A 274 -37.22 6.57 -3.57
N THR A 275 -36.80 5.30 -3.53
CA THR A 275 -37.29 4.13 -4.32
C THR A 275 -36.78 4.08 -5.77
N GLN A 276 -36.24 3.00 -6.34
CA GLN A 276 -36.58 1.58 -6.21
C GLN A 276 -35.35 0.70 -6.53
N LEU A 277 -35.09 -0.33 -5.73
CA LEU A 277 -34.20 -1.43 -6.10
C LEU A 277 -35.05 -2.71 -6.09
N ASN A 278 -35.27 -3.24 -7.30
CA ASN A 278 -36.11 -4.40 -7.56
C ASN A 278 -35.51 -5.67 -6.95
N THR A 279 -36.35 -6.34 -6.15
CA THR A 279 -36.20 -7.70 -5.66
C THR A 279 -36.25 -8.71 -6.80
N LEU A 280 -35.11 -9.38 -7.07
CA LEU A 280 -35.11 -10.72 -7.67
C LEU A 280 -35.20 -11.74 -6.54
N ASN A 281 -36.40 -12.29 -6.38
CA ASN A 281 -36.72 -13.36 -5.44
C ASN A 281 -36.15 -14.67 -6.01
N ILE A 282 -34.91 -14.98 -5.63
CA ILE A 282 -34.34 -16.32 -5.80
C ILE A 282 -34.63 -17.06 -4.49
N SER A 283 -35.40 -18.13 -4.59
CA SER A 283 -35.72 -19.06 -3.50
C SER A 283 -34.43 -19.69 -2.96
N SER A 284 -33.77 -19.01 -2.03
CA SER A 284 -32.57 -19.54 -1.36
C SER A 284 -32.94 -20.69 -0.41
N PRO A 285 -32.10 -21.73 -0.33
CA PRO A 285 -32.29 -22.84 0.59
C PRO A 285 -32.34 -22.36 2.05
N ALA A 286 -33.28 -22.91 2.82
CA ALA A 286 -33.80 -22.40 4.09
C ALA A 286 -32.85 -22.45 5.30
N THR A 287 -31.52 -22.43 5.13
CA THR A 287 -30.58 -22.56 6.26
C THR A 287 -29.30 -21.72 6.16
N ALA A 288 -29.20 -20.80 5.18
CA ALA A 288 -28.02 -19.94 5.10
C ALA A 288 -27.95 -19.01 6.34
N LYS A 289 -26.94 -19.22 7.19
CA LYS A 289 -26.61 -18.29 8.29
C LYS A 289 -26.52 -16.87 7.69
N PRO A 290 -27.16 -15.85 8.29
CA PRO A 290 -27.13 -14.49 7.74
C PRO A 290 -25.69 -14.01 7.55
N ILE A 291 -25.42 -13.17 6.57
CA ILE A 291 -24.09 -12.57 6.38
C ILE A 291 -24.04 -11.28 7.21
N PRO A 292 -22.94 -10.96 7.92
CA PRO A 292 -22.82 -9.69 8.62
C PRO A 292 -23.12 -8.51 7.70
N LYS A 293 -23.80 -7.50 8.25
CA LYS A 293 -24.21 -6.32 7.48
C LYS A 293 -23.04 -5.40 7.14
N ARG A 294 -21.91 -5.51 7.86
CA ARG A 294 -20.71 -4.69 7.63
C ARG A 294 -20.04 -5.07 6.33
N ARG A 295 -19.45 -4.07 5.68
CA ARG A 295 -18.54 -4.30 4.56
C ARG A 295 -17.35 -5.11 5.05
N MET A 296 -17.03 -6.20 4.37
CA MET A 296 -15.83 -6.97 4.65
C MET A 296 -14.61 -6.47 3.87
N VAL A 297 -13.46 -6.49 4.53
CA VAL A 297 -12.19 -6.02 3.99
C VAL A 297 -11.07 -6.97 4.36
N LEU A 298 -10.05 -7.11 3.50
CA LEU A 298 -8.95 -8.06 3.73
C LEU A 298 -9.49 -9.46 4.06
N ASP A 299 -10.36 -9.98 3.21
CA ASP A 299 -11.11 -11.19 3.53
C ASP A 299 -10.30 -12.49 3.37
N ASN A 300 -9.84 -13.08 4.49
CA ASN A 300 -9.01 -14.29 4.55
C ASN A 300 -7.66 -14.10 3.84
N VAL A 301 -7.08 -12.92 3.97
CA VAL A 301 -5.72 -12.66 3.51
C VAL A 301 -4.80 -13.54 4.34
N THR A 302 -4.23 -14.58 3.72
CA THR A 302 -3.21 -15.44 4.34
C THR A 302 -1.84 -14.84 4.07
N LEU A 303 -1.14 -14.45 5.11
CA LEU A 303 0.28 -14.12 5.00
C LEU A 303 1.07 -15.42 5.14
N VAL A 304 1.95 -15.69 4.20
CA VAL A 304 2.77 -16.91 4.19
C VAL A 304 4.21 -16.51 4.41
N GLN A 305 4.87 -17.09 5.41
CA GLN A 305 6.31 -17.00 5.56
C GLN A 305 6.94 -17.81 4.43
N LYS A 306 7.77 -17.15 3.62
CA LYS A 306 8.34 -17.75 2.40
C LYS A 306 9.48 -18.74 2.66
N ASP A 307 9.86 -18.95 3.92
CA ASP A 307 10.97 -19.86 4.24
C ASP A 307 10.44 -21.28 4.47
N GLN A 308 10.69 -22.16 3.50
CA GLN A 308 10.27 -23.56 3.56
C GLN A 308 11.15 -24.41 4.49
N ASN A 309 12.28 -23.87 4.93
CA ASN A 309 13.24 -24.57 5.78
C ASN A 309 12.98 -24.35 7.28
N GLU A 310 12.10 -23.42 7.65
CA GLU A 310 11.73 -23.19 9.03
C GLU A 310 10.54 -24.08 9.42
N ALA A 311 10.52 -24.52 10.68
CA ALA A 311 9.37 -25.22 11.23
C ALA A 311 8.10 -24.35 11.01
N PRO A 312 6.96 -24.94 10.63
CA PRO A 312 5.76 -24.18 10.37
C PRO A 312 5.35 -23.42 11.63
N LEU A 313 5.32 -22.08 11.53
CA LEU A 313 4.86 -21.24 12.62
C LEU A 313 3.36 -21.47 12.90
N PRO A 314 2.93 -21.34 14.15
CA PRO A 314 1.51 -21.39 14.49
C PRO A 314 0.74 -20.29 13.74
N MET A 315 -0.43 -20.65 13.22
CA MET A 315 -1.31 -19.72 12.50
C MET A 315 -2.36 -19.15 13.43
N ILE A 316 -2.56 -17.84 13.39
CA ILE A 316 -3.59 -17.13 14.14
C ILE A 316 -4.52 -16.36 13.19
N LEU A 317 -5.80 -16.27 13.55
CA LEU A 317 -6.75 -15.37 12.93
C LEU A 317 -6.76 -14.02 13.66
N TYR A 318 -6.27 -12.97 13.00
CA TYR A 318 -6.47 -11.58 13.42
C TYR A 318 -7.68 -11.01 12.69
N HIS A 319 -8.77 -10.82 13.41
CA HIS A 319 -10.02 -10.32 12.83
C HIS A 319 -10.70 -9.33 13.76
N GLY A 320 -11.61 -8.53 13.22
CA GLY A 320 -12.17 -7.45 14.02
C GLY A 320 -12.99 -6.45 13.24
N ILE A 321 -13.34 -5.37 13.92
CA ILE A 321 -14.07 -4.23 13.36
C ILE A 321 -13.14 -3.01 13.38
N ALA A 322 -13.03 -2.33 12.25
CA ALA A 322 -12.42 -0.99 12.15
C ALA A 322 -13.51 0.06 11.93
N GLY A 323 -13.56 1.10 12.76
CA GLY A 323 -14.56 2.18 12.70
C GLY A 323 -15.46 2.23 13.94
N ASN A 324 -16.69 2.75 13.80
CA ASN A 324 -17.67 2.76 14.87
C ASN A 324 -18.38 1.41 14.98
N PRO A 325 -18.09 0.58 16.01
CA PRO A 325 -18.60 -0.78 16.02
C PRO A 325 -20.09 -0.83 16.42
N ALA A 326 -20.69 0.28 16.86
CA ALA A 326 -22.15 0.39 17.03
C ALA A 326 -22.90 0.66 15.71
N VAL A 327 -22.22 1.10 14.65
CA VAL A 327 -22.84 1.54 13.39
C VAL A 327 -22.24 0.77 12.20
N PRO A 328 -22.93 -0.28 11.69
CA PRO A 328 -22.40 -1.11 10.61
C PRO A 328 -22.02 -0.39 9.31
N SER A 329 -22.68 0.72 9.00
CA SER A 329 -22.37 1.54 7.82
C SER A 329 -21.12 2.42 8.00
N ASP A 330 -20.66 2.61 9.24
CA ASP A 330 -19.52 3.47 9.61
C ASP A 330 -18.33 2.61 10.09
N SER A 331 -18.24 1.38 9.59
CA SER A 331 -17.22 0.42 9.99
C SER A 331 -17.05 -0.71 8.99
N GLU A 332 -15.92 -1.39 9.09
CA GLU A 332 -15.53 -2.50 8.23
C GLU A 332 -15.14 -3.72 9.08
N LEU A 333 -15.54 -4.92 8.67
CA LEU A 333 -15.11 -6.20 9.27
C LEU A 333 -13.87 -6.70 8.53
N PHE A 334 -12.83 -7.15 9.23
CA PHE A 334 -11.59 -7.66 8.62
C PHE A 334 -11.19 -9.05 9.08
N ARG A 335 -10.43 -9.80 8.24
CA ARG A 335 -9.99 -11.18 8.52
C ARG A 335 -8.61 -11.53 7.96
N ILE A 336 -7.57 -11.46 8.77
CA ILE A 336 -6.20 -11.75 8.37
C ILE A 336 -5.75 -13.04 9.05
N ILE A 337 -5.25 -14.00 8.28
CA ILE A 337 -4.68 -15.24 8.81
C ILE A 337 -3.16 -15.13 8.66
N MET A 338 -2.43 -15.26 9.76
CA MET A 338 -0.99 -15.01 9.74
C MET A 338 -0.20 -15.93 10.66
N PRO A 339 1.05 -16.24 10.31
CA PRO A 339 1.96 -16.98 11.17
C PRO A 339 2.43 -16.06 12.30
N ILE A 340 2.51 -16.56 13.52
CA ILE A 340 3.06 -15.84 14.67
C ILE A 340 4.25 -16.62 15.25
N PRO A 341 5.33 -15.96 15.70
CA PRO A 341 6.44 -16.65 16.37
C PRO A 341 5.95 -17.51 17.54
N GLN A 342 6.57 -18.68 17.74
CA GLN A 342 6.11 -19.65 18.75
C GLN A 342 6.17 -19.07 20.17
N ASP A 343 7.22 -18.35 20.52
CA ASP A 343 7.39 -17.68 21.80
C ASP A 343 6.28 -16.64 22.06
N MET A 344 5.91 -15.88 21.01
CA MET A 344 4.78 -14.95 21.09
C MET A 344 3.44 -15.68 21.20
N PHE A 345 3.27 -16.79 20.47
CA PHE A 345 2.08 -17.62 20.56
C PHE A 345 1.88 -18.15 21.98
N ASP A 346 2.94 -18.70 22.58
CA ASP A 346 2.93 -19.23 23.94
C ASP A 346 2.66 -18.11 24.96
N ALA A 347 3.18 -16.91 24.72
CA ALA A 347 2.93 -15.74 25.56
C ALA A 347 1.46 -15.29 25.53
N ILE A 348 0.78 -15.36 24.39
CA ILE A 348 -0.60 -14.87 24.26
C ILE A 348 -1.67 -15.95 24.49
N CYS A 349 -1.35 -17.22 24.18
CA CYS A 349 -2.27 -18.34 24.22
C CYS A 349 -2.37 -18.92 25.63
N PRO A 350 -3.57 -18.96 26.26
CA PRO A 350 -3.70 -19.62 27.53
C PRO A 350 -3.53 -21.16 27.47
N PRO A 351 -3.09 -21.79 28.58
CA PRO A 351 -2.64 -21.16 29.82
C PRO A 351 -1.24 -20.52 29.66
N SER A 352 -1.20 -19.18 29.72
CA SER A 352 0.01 -18.39 29.65
C SER A 352 0.27 -17.81 31.03
N SER A 353 1.52 -17.83 31.47
CA SER A 353 1.95 -17.17 32.70
C SER A 353 2.08 -15.64 32.55
N VAL A 354 1.94 -15.12 31.34
CA VAL A 354 2.12 -13.69 31.03
C VAL A 354 0.87 -12.91 31.48
N PRO A 355 1.03 -11.86 32.31
CA PRO A 355 -0.09 -11.02 32.75
C PRO A 355 -0.83 -10.35 31.59
N ASP A 356 -2.14 -10.11 31.74
CA ASP A 356 -2.99 -9.48 30.72
C ASP A 356 -2.44 -8.16 30.14
N PRO A 357 -1.89 -7.22 30.93
CA PRO A 357 -1.33 -5.99 30.37
C PRO A 357 -0.12 -6.24 29.46
N GLU A 358 0.69 -7.24 29.79
CA GLU A 358 1.86 -7.61 28.99
C GLU A 358 1.45 -8.35 27.72
N ARG A 359 0.45 -9.25 27.81
CA ARG A 359 -0.18 -9.85 26.61
C ARG A 359 -0.74 -8.77 25.68
N HIS A 360 -1.45 -7.79 26.24
CA HIS A 360 -1.99 -6.67 25.46
C HIS A 360 -0.89 -5.87 24.75
N LYS A 361 0.26 -5.63 25.42
CA LYS A 361 1.41 -4.97 24.82
C LYS A 361 2.01 -5.78 23.67
N ILE A 362 2.19 -7.09 23.84
CA ILE A 362 2.67 -8.00 22.78
C ILE A 362 1.74 -7.93 21.56
N LEU A 363 0.42 -7.99 21.79
CA LEU A 363 -0.58 -7.86 20.74
C LEU A 363 -0.51 -6.49 20.03
N LEU A 364 -0.37 -5.39 20.78
CA LEU A 364 -0.21 -4.05 20.21
C LEU A 364 1.03 -3.94 19.33
N GLU A 365 2.18 -4.44 19.79
CA GLU A 365 3.43 -4.37 19.04
C GLU A 365 3.36 -5.22 17.76
N TYR A 366 2.79 -6.41 17.85
CA TYR A 366 2.67 -7.32 16.72
C TYR A 366 1.62 -6.86 15.70
N PHE A 367 0.44 -6.47 16.19
CA PHE A 367 -0.70 -6.14 15.34
C PHE A 367 -0.76 -4.66 14.94
N GLY A 368 -0.10 -3.77 15.67
CA GLY A 368 -0.05 -2.34 15.37
C GLY A 368 0.61 -2.03 14.03
N MET A 369 1.51 -2.89 13.54
CA MET A 369 2.04 -2.77 12.19
C MET A 369 0.94 -2.83 11.11
N TRP A 370 -0.17 -3.52 11.39
CA TRP A 370 -1.31 -3.63 10.46
C TRP A 370 -2.28 -2.47 10.56
N GLU A 371 -2.19 -1.62 11.59
CA GLU A 371 -3.02 -0.42 11.73
C GLU A 371 -2.92 0.46 10.48
N LEU A 372 -1.73 0.54 9.88
CA LEU A 372 -1.47 1.26 8.63
C LEU A 372 -2.35 0.78 7.47
N MET A 373 -2.70 -0.51 7.42
CA MET A 373 -3.58 -1.02 6.36
C MET A 373 -4.99 -0.44 6.46
N PHE A 374 -5.44 -0.08 7.67
CA PHE A 374 -6.75 0.49 7.94
C PHE A 374 -6.74 2.01 7.86
N THR A 375 -5.81 2.67 8.54
CA THR A 375 -5.69 4.14 8.58
C THR A 375 -5.48 4.74 7.19
N GLU A 376 -4.76 4.05 6.29
CA GLU A 376 -4.43 4.58 4.96
C GLU A 376 -5.55 4.36 3.91
N ARG A 377 -6.54 3.52 4.20
CA ARG A 377 -7.56 3.13 3.21
C ARG A 377 -8.72 4.12 3.09
N LEU A 378 -9.10 4.73 4.21
CA LEU A 378 -10.26 5.60 4.32
C LEU A 378 -9.91 6.79 5.21
N ALA A 379 -10.59 7.91 5.00
CA ALA A 379 -10.62 8.96 6.00
C ALA A 379 -11.47 8.45 7.16
N TRP A 380 -10.88 8.41 8.35
CA TRP A 380 -11.57 8.01 9.57
C TRP A 380 -11.89 9.26 10.38
N PHE A 381 -13.02 9.22 11.07
CA PHE A 381 -13.47 10.33 11.89
C PHE A 381 -13.53 9.86 13.34
N CYS A 382 -13.00 10.68 14.23
CA CYS A 382 -13.06 10.47 15.66
C CYS A 382 -14.52 10.28 16.08
N ILE A 383 -14.85 9.14 16.67
CA ILE A 383 -16.24 8.89 17.09
C ILE A 383 -16.69 9.81 18.22
N GLY A 384 -15.73 10.44 18.92
CA GLY A 384 -15.93 11.48 19.91
C GLY A 384 -16.43 12.78 19.31
N CYS A 385 -15.54 13.47 18.61
CA CYS A 385 -15.73 14.85 18.14
C CYS A 385 -16.06 14.98 16.64
N GLY A 386 -15.98 13.91 15.85
CA GLY A 386 -16.24 13.91 14.41
C GLY A 386 -15.11 14.46 13.54
N ASN A 387 -14.00 14.94 14.14
CA ASN A 387 -12.84 15.39 13.38
C ASN A 387 -12.12 14.21 12.72
N GLU A 388 -11.51 14.44 11.56
CA GLU A 388 -10.67 13.43 10.90
C GLU A 388 -9.52 13.00 11.83
N THR A 389 -9.26 11.70 11.92
CA THR A 389 -8.20 11.12 12.74
C THR A 389 -7.55 9.96 12.01
N SER A 390 -6.27 9.73 12.29
CA SER A 390 -5.53 8.53 11.88
C SER A 390 -5.15 7.67 13.08
N THR A 391 -5.67 7.99 14.27
CA THR A 391 -5.35 7.29 15.51
C THR A 391 -6.47 6.33 15.88
N PHE A 392 -6.11 5.08 16.18
CA PHE A 392 -7.04 4.08 16.65
C PHE A 392 -6.77 3.69 18.10
N LYS A 393 -7.86 3.52 18.85
CA LYS A 393 -7.84 2.79 20.11
C LYS A 393 -8.15 1.33 19.83
N HIS A 394 -7.28 0.45 20.28
CA HIS A 394 -7.42 -1.00 20.11
C HIS A 394 -8.02 -1.66 21.34
N HIS A 395 -8.86 -2.66 21.11
CA HIS A 395 -9.55 -3.42 22.15
C HIS A 395 -9.47 -4.91 21.86
N PHE A 396 -8.29 -5.47 22.13
CA PHE A 396 -8.02 -6.87 21.87
C PHE A 396 -8.73 -7.82 22.83
N ARG A 397 -9.13 -8.97 22.29
CA ARG A 397 -9.48 -10.16 23.05
C ARG A 397 -8.90 -11.39 22.35
N PHE A 398 -8.00 -12.07 23.03
CA PHE A 398 -7.52 -13.38 22.59
C PHE A 398 -8.48 -14.49 23.02
N ARG A 399 -8.61 -15.52 22.16
CA ARG A 399 -9.30 -16.77 22.46
C ARG A 399 -8.55 -17.94 21.82
N GLU A 400 -8.49 -19.01 22.59
CA GLU A 400 -7.84 -20.25 22.19
C GLU A 400 -8.56 -20.95 21.04
N GLU A 401 -7.82 -21.87 20.43
CA GLU A 401 -8.37 -22.88 19.56
C GLU A 401 -9.46 -23.69 20.28
N VAL A 402 -10.58 -23.87 19.59
CA VAL A 402 -11.70 -24.67 20.08
C VAL A 402 -12.25 -25.45 18.90
N VAL A 403 -12.65 -26.70 19.13
CA VAL A 403 -13.47 -27.45 18.17
C VAL A 403 -14.92 -27.02 18.41
N ASN A 404 -15.58 -26.46 17.38
CA ASN A 404 -16.98 -26.06 17.55
C ASN A 404 -17.90 -27.28 17.64
N SER A 405 -19.19 -27.06 17.90
CA SER A 405 -20.19 -28.13 18.00
C SER A 405 -20.35 -28.99 16.75
N GLU A 406 -19.86 -28.51 15.60
CA GLU A 406 -19.91 -29.21 14.30
C GLU A 406 -18.61 -30.01 14.04
N GLY A 407 -17.65 -30.04 14.97
CA GLY A 407 -16.36 -30.72 14.78
C GLY A 407 -15.35 -29.90 13.98
N LEU A 408 -15.66 -28.65 13.62
CA LEU A 408 -14.73 -27.78 12.89
C LEU A 408 -13.62 -27.30 13.84
N LYS A 409 -12.37 -27.59 13.47
CA LYS A 409 -11.18 -27.03 14.09
C LYS A 409 -11.15 -25.51 13.84
N LEU A 410 -11.29 -24.68 14.87
CA LEU A 410 -11.23 -23.23 14.71
C LEU A 410 -9.83 -22.71 15.00
N LEU A 411 -9.33 -21.81 14.16
CA LEU A 411 -8.06 -21.14 14.44
C LEU A 411 -8.12 -20.43 15.81
N PRO A 412 -7.00 -20.38 16.56
CA PRO A 412 -6.85 -19.39 17.63
C PRO A 412 -7.02 -18.00 17.03
N TYR A 413 -7.57 -17.06 17.79
CA TYR A 413 -7.88 -15.75 17.24
C TYR A 413 -7.68 -14.59 18.21
N VAL A 414 -7.41 -13.43 17.62
CA VAL A 414 -7.45 -12.12 18.26
C VAL A 414 -8.59 -11.35 17.63
N TRP A 415 -9.61 -11.05 18.44
CA TRP A 415 -10.64 -10.09 18.07
C TRP A 415 -10.23 -8.69 18.47
N ASP A 416 -10.29 -7.74 17.56
CA ASP A 416 -9.99 -6.33 17.83
C ASP A 416 -11.12 -5.40 17.38
N CYS A 417 -11.48 -4.46 18.25
CA CYS A 417 -12.28 -3.31 17.86
C CYS A 417 -11.33 -2.12 17.73
N MET A 418 -10.94 -1.80 16.50
CA MET A 418 -10.15 -0.63 16.16
C MET A 418 -11.06 0.58 16.04
N VAL A 419 -11.09 1.42 17.06
CA VAL A 419 -11.99 2.58 17.15
C VAL A 419 -11.25 3.87 16.84
N PRO A 420 -11.65 4.64 15.81
CA PRO A 420 -11.00 5.91 15.50
C PRO A 420 -11.36 6.96 16.56
N VAL A 421 -10.33 7.45 17.26
CA VAL A 421 -10.44 8.50 18.29
C VAL A 421 -9.29 9.50 18.12
N CYS A 422 -9.46 10.73 18.59
CA CYS A 422 -8.33 11.64 18.78
C CYS A 422 -7.73 11.44 20.18
N GLU A 423 -6.63 12.14 20.48
CA GLU A 423 -5.93 12.06 21.79
C GLU A 423 -6.70 12.75 22.94
N ASP A 424 -7.85 13.35 22.63
CA ASP A 424 -8.71 13.97 23.63
C ASP A 424 -9.32 12.90 24.56
N LYS A 425 -9.23 13.14 25.87
CA LYS A 425 -9.64 12.15 26.89
C LYS A 425 -11.11 11.80 26.80
N ASP A 426 -11.99 12.76 26.50
CA ASP A 426 -13.42 12.52 26.42
C ASP A 426 -13.75 11.68 25.17
N CYS A 427 -13.01 11.90 24.08
CA CYS A 427 -13.13 11.11 22.86
C CYS A 427 -12.66 9.66 23.06
N VAL A 428 -11.55 9.46 23.77
CA VAL A 428 -11.06 8.12 24.13
C VAL A 428 -12.09 7.41 24.99
N GLN A 429 -12.56 8.05 26.07
CA GLN A 429 -13.54 7.45 26.98
C GLN A 429 -14.83 7.06 26.26
N LYS A 430 -15.37 7.93 25.39
CA LYS A 430 -16.53 7.60 24.56
C LYS A 430 -16.29 6.38 23.65
N GLY A 431 -15.06 6.22 23.14
CA GLY A 431 -14.63 5.04 22.40
C GLY A 431 -14.73 3.76 23.22
N GLU A 432 -14.23 3.80 24.45
CA GLU A 432 -14.28 2.68 25.38
C GLU A 432 -15.73 2.32 25.74
N GLU A 433 -16.57 3.32 26.04
CA GLU A 433 -18.00 3.14 26.33
C GLU A 433 -18.77 2.47 25.18
N ILE A 434 -18.49 2.87 23.92
CA ILE A 434 -19.12 2.26 22.75
C ILE A 434 -18.72 0.80 22.58
N VAL A 435 -17.44 0.49 22.79
CA VAL A 435 -16.92 -0.88 22.71
C VAL A 435 -17.50 -1.76 23.81
N ASP A 436 -17.58 -1.25 25.04
CA ASP A 436 -18.16 -1.99 26.16
C ASP A 436 -19.67 -2.20 25.97
N GLY A 437 -20.36 -1.20 25.41
CA GLY A 437 -21.78 -1.29 25.08
C GLY A 437 -22.15 -2.35 24.05
N ILE A 438 -21.19 -2.85 23.24
CA ILE A 438 -21.44 -3.91 22.26
C ILE A 438 -20.97 -5.30 22.71
N LYS A 439 -20.03 -5.41 23.67
CA LYS A 439 -19.41 -6.68 24.10
C LYS A 439 -20.41 -7.71 24.64
N GLY A 440 -21.60 -7.29 25.07
CA GLY A 440 -22.68 -8.17 25.54
C GLY A 440 -23.81 -8.40 24.53
N LYS A 441 -23.81 -7.73 23.38
CA LYS A 441 -24.92 -7.83 22.42
C LYS A 441 -24.83 -9.14 21.65
N HIS A 442 -25.97 -9.79 21.46
CA HIS A 442 -26.08 -11.06 20.75
C HIS A 442 -25.53 -10.94 19.32
N GLU A 443 -25.84 -9.85 18.62
CA GLU A 443 -25.39 -9.59 17.26
C GLU A 443 -23.87 -9.48 17.17
N HIS A 444 -23.23 -8.84 18.15
CA HIS A 444 -21.78 -8.71 18.17
C HIS A 444 -21.12 -10.06 18.41
N LYS A 445 -21.59 -10.83 19.40
CA LYS A 445 -21.08 -12.19 19.67
C LYS A 445 -21.21 -13.08 18.43
N TRP A 446 -22.37 -13.02 17.78
CA TRP A 446 -22.63 -13.75 16.56
C TRP A 446 -21.67 -13.34 15.42
N GLU A 447 -21.39 -12.05 15.24
CA GLU A 447 -20.47 -11.56 14.20
C GLU A 447 -19.03 -12.05 14.44
N VAL A 448 -18.57 -12.08 15.69
CA VAL A 448 -17.28 -12.67 16.10
C VAL A 448 -17.22 -14.16 15.72
N ASP A 449 -18.21 -14.92 16.17
CA ASP A 449 -18.26 -16.37 15.98
C ASP A 449 -18.35 -16.73 14.49
N TRP A 450 -19.24 -16.06 13.74
CA TRP A 450 -19.37 -16.23 12.29
C TRP A 450 -18.08 -15.91 11.55
N SER A 451 -17.43 -14.79 11.89
CA SER A 451 -16.19 -14.36 11.26
C SER A 451 -15.07 -15.39 11.45
N ARG A 452 -14.99 -15.96 12.66
CA ARG A 452 -14.03 -17.01 13.02
C ARG A 452 -14.28 -18.32 12.28
N GLU A 453 -15.53 -18.80 12.29
CA GLU A 453 -15.91 -20.06 11.64
C GLU A 453 -15.60 -20.01 10.15
N GLU A 454 -15.98 -18.92 9.49
CA GLU A 454 -15.80 -18.74 8.06
C GLU A 454 -14.31 -18.67 7.66
N ALA A 455 -13.50 -17.92 8.41
CA ALA A 455 -12.05 -17.87 8.16
C ALA A 455 -11.37 -19.23 8.39
N SER A 456 -11.72 -19.91 9.49
CA SER A 456 -11.14 -21.23 9.80
C SER A 456 -11.50 -22.25 8.72
N ARG A 457 -12.77 -22.29 8.29
CA ARG A 457 -13.22 -23.18 7.22
C ARG A 457 -12.45 -22.95 5.93
N LYS A 458 -12.29 -21.68 5.52
CA LYS A 458 -11.52 -21.33 4.31
C LYS A 458 -10.04 -21.67 4.42
N HIS A 459 -9.45 -21.50 5.60
CA HIS A 459 -8.06 -21.85 5.85
C HIS A 459 -7.84 -23.36 5.69
N TRP A 460 -8.59 -24.18 6.41
CA TRP A 460 -8.41 -25.63 6.38
C TRP A 460 -8.75 -26.23 5.01
N ALA A 461 -9.79 -25.74 4.33
CA ALA A 461 -10.10 -26.13 2.96
C ALA A 461 -8.97 -25.81 1.95
N LYS A 462 -8.11 -24.82 2.25
CA LYS A 462 -6.91 -24.53 1.46
C LYS A 462 -5.75 -25.47 1.79
N MET A 463 -5.61 -25.86 3.06
CA MET A 463 -4.55 -26.76 3.53
C MET A 463 -4.78 -28.22 3.14
N GLU A 464 -6.05 -28.65 3.01
CA GLU A 464 -6.40 -30.02 2.60
C GLU A 464 -6.26 -30.27 1.09
N LYS A 465 -6.09 -29.21 0.29
CA LYS A 465 -5.85 -29.38 -1.15
C LYS A 465 -4.46 -29.97 -1.34
N PRO A 466 -4.31 -31.12 -2.05
CA PRO A 466 -3.00 -31.65 -2.38
C PRO A 466 -2.18 -30.55 -3.07
N ALA A 467 -0.90 -30.41 -2.71
CA ALA A 467 0.02 -29.59 -3.48
C ALA A 467 0.11 -30.21 -4.89
N ILE A 468 -0.50 -29.55 -5.87
CA ILE A 468 -0.47 -29.95 -7.29
C ILE A 468 0.87 -29.59 -7.90
#